data_AF-A0A0G2HSA1-F1
#
_entry.id   AF-A0A0G2HSA1-F1
#
_cell.length_a   1.000
_cell.length_b   1.000
_cell.length_c   1.000
_cell.angle_alpha   90.00
_cell.angle_beta   90.00
_cell.angle_gamma   90.00
#
_symmetry.space_group_name_H-M   'P 1'
#
loop_
_entity.id
_entity.type
_entity.pdbx_description
1 polymer ?
#
loop_
_entity_poly.entity_id
_entity_poly.type
_entity_poly.pdbx_seq_one_letter_code
_entity_poly.pdbx_strand_id
1 'polypeptide(L)'
;MPGSSLWLTPPPTHPLHAVITKLIEATLPAHFPDESPRPPSFSPHLTLTSGVDPSTYGDQPQEWLDSIPFPAASKVAVRFESVKSQDVYYRRCYIKCGFDGAKDVAAIARARGVEGEDEVGPKTQAWLSEWKQAFGPHVSLM
;
A
#
# COMPACT_ATOMS: atom_id res chain seq x y z
N MET A 1 -9.09 -0.86 -12.98
CA MET A 1 -8.12 -1.90 -13.40
C MET A 1 -8.60 -3.20 -12.79
N PRO A 2 -8.92 -4.23 -13.58
CA PRO A 2 -9.20 -5.55 -13.01
C PRO A 2 -7.94 -6.06 -12.30
N GLY A 3 -8.12 -6.77 -11.19
CA GLY A 3 -7.03 -7.36 -10.42
C GLY A 3 -6.97 -6.88 -8.97
N SER A 4 -6.36 -7.71 -8.15
CA SER A 4 -6.17 -7.46 -6.72
C SER A 4 -4.95 -6.58 -6.45
N SER A 5 -4.84 -6.10 -5.22
CA SER A 5 -3.66 -5.39 -4.72
C SER A 5 -3.19 -6.00 -3.41
N LEU A 6 -1.90 -5.89 -3.15
CA LEU A 6 -1.29 -6.31 -1.88
C LEU A 6 -0.94 -5.09 -1.06
N TRP A 7 -1.32 -5.12 0.21
CA TRP A 7 -1.23 -3.98 1.13
C TRP A 7 -0.39 -4.34 2.34
N LEU A 8 0.50 -3.43 2.73
CA LEU A 8 1.12 -3.43 4.05
C LEU A 8 0.20 -2.66 5.00
N THR A 9 -0.29 -3.35 6.03
CA THR A 9 -1.21 -2.77 7.02
C THR A 9 -0.53 -2.67 8.40
N PRO A 10 -0.76 -1.60 9.17
CA PRO A 10 -0.34 -1.57 10.55
C PRO A 10 -1.15 -2.61 11.34
N PRO A 11 -0.51 -3.41 12.22
CA PRO A 11 -1.23 -4.37 13.06
C PRO A 11 -2.35 -3.69 13.84
N PRO A 12 -3.53 -4.32 14.03
CA PRO A 12 -4.64 -3.72 14.76
C PRO A 12 -4.29 -3.29 16.19
N THR A 13 -3.32 -3.96 16.83
CA THR A 13 -2.82 -3.64 18.17
C THR A 13 -1.80 -2.51 18.19
N HIS A 14 -1.27 -2.09 17.03
CA HIS A 14 -0.27 -1.04 16.94
C HIS A 14 -0.94 0.35 16.96
N PRO A 15 -0.45 1.34 17.74
CA PRO A 15 -1.09 2.66 17.85
C PRO A 15 -1.32 3.37 16.52
N LEU A 16 -0.44 3.15 15.54
CA LEU A 16 -0.59 3.71 14.19
C LEU A 16 -1.90 3.32 13.50
N HIS A 17 -2.40 2.09 13.73
CA HIS A 17 -3.68 1.67 13.16
C HIS A 17 -4.79 2.61 13.62
N ALA A 18 -4.95 2.78 14.93
CA ALA A 18 -5.96 3.66 15.50
C ALA A 18 -5.79 5.13 15.10
N VAL A 19 -4.55 5.63 15.06
CA VAL A 19 -4.25 7.02 14.68
C VAL A 19 -4.63 7.28 13.23
N ILE A 20 -4.22 6.43 12.29
CA ILE A 20 -4.49 6.63 10.86
C ILE A 20 -5.97 6.42 10.56
N THR A 21 -6.61 5.41 11.15
CA THR A 21 -8.06 5.22 11.03
C THR A 21 -8.84 6.46 11.48
N LYS A 22 -8.48 7.05 12.63
CA LYS A 22 -9.12 8.29 13.10
C LYS A 22 -8.93 9.46 12.13
N LEU A 23 -7.76 9.57 11.50
CA LEU A 23 -7.49 10.59 10.49
C LEU A 23 -8.40 10.43 9.26
N ILE A 24 -8.52 9.21 8.75
CA ILE A 24 -9.33 8.85 7.57
C ILE A 24 -10.82 9.03 7.84
N GLU A 25 -11.33 8.50 8.96
CA GLU A 25 -12.77 8.38 9.17
C GLU A 25 -13.42 9.63 9.78
N ALA A 26 -12.66 10.38 10.58
CA ALA A 26 -13.21 11.45 11.39
C ALA A 26 -12.49 12.78 11.18
N THR A 27 -11.17 12.84 11.37
CA THR A 27 -10.45 14.12 11.45
C THR A 27 -10.42 14.85 10.12
N LEU A 28 -9.99 14.21 9.02
CA LEU A 28 -9.93 14.89 7.73
C LEU A 28 -11.31 15.19 7.14
N PRO A 29 -12.29 14.25 7.12
CA PRO A 29 -13.62 14.56 6.62
C PRO A 29 -14.32 15.70 7.37
N ALA A 30 -14.05 15.89 8.66
CA ALA A 30 -14.63 16.98 9.45
C ALA A 30 -14.17 18.38 8.98
N HIS A 31 -13.06 18.48 8.26
CA HIS A 31 -12.62 19.75 7.65
C HIS A 31 -13.34 20.07 6.33
N PHE A 32 -14.07 19.10 5.76
CA PHE A 32 -14.79 19.24 4.50
C PHE A 32 -16.26 18.79 4.65
N PRO A 33 -17.04 19.45 5.53
CA PRO A 33 -18.40 19.01 5.86
C PRO A 33 -19.37 19.04 4.67
N ASP A 34 -19.10 19.89 3.67
CA ASP A 34 -19.94 20.09 2.50
C ASP A 34 -19.49 19.27 1.27
N GLU A 35 -18.43 18.45 1.39
CA GLU A 35 -17.95 17.63 0.27
C GLU A 35 -18.94 16.53 -0.12
N SER A 36 -19.35 16.52 -1.39
CA SER A 36 -20.27 15.52 -1.95
C SER A 36 -19.70 14.93 -3.25
N PRO A 37 -19.50 13.61 -3.33
CA PRO A 37 -19.76 12.63 -2.28
C PRO A 37 -18.77 12.74 -1.10
N ARG A 38 -19.20 12.34 0.09
CA ARG A 38 -18.31 12.26 1.26
C ARG A 38 -17.12 11.35 0.96
N PRO A 39 -15.90 11.69 1.40
CA PRO A 39 -14.74 10.83 1.27
C PRO A 39 -15.02 9.41 1.78
N PRO A 40 -14.64 8.36 1.02
CA PRO A 40 -14.86 6.99 1.45
C PRO A 40 -13.98 6.66 2.67
N SER A 41 -14.49 5.83 3.58
CA SER A 41 -13.64 5.17 4.57
C SER A 41 -12.94 3.96 3.93
N PHE A 42 -11.69 3.75 4.30
CA PHE A 42 -10.87 2.62 3.90
C PHE A 42 -9.87 2.27 5.00
N SER A 43 -9.44 1.00 5.03
CA SER A 43 -8.46 0.53 6.01
C SER A 43 -7.12 1.25 5.85
N PRO A 44 -6.39 1.58 6.93
CA PRO A 44 -5.07 2.17 6.82
C PRO A 44 -4.09 1.19 6.13
N HIS A 45 -3.50 1.61 5.01
CA HIS A 45 -2.59 0.75 4.23
C HIS A 45 -1.55 1.53 3.44
N LEU A 46 -0.46 0.84 3.10
CA LEU A 46 0.50 1.21 2.07
C LEU A 46 0.43 0.15 0.97
N THR A 47 0.15 0.57 -0.26
CA THR A 47 0.04 -0.34 -1.41
C THR A 47 1.43 -0.82 -1.86
N LEU A 48 1.66 -2.13 -1.75
CA LEU A 48 2.92 -2.79 -2.15
C LEU A 48 2.95 -3.11 -3.63
N THR A 49 1.84 -3.55 -4.20
CA THR A 49 1.65 -3.74 -5.64
C THR A 49 0.15 -3.77 -5.98
N SER A 50 -0.16 -3.55 -7.25
CA SER A 50 -1.51 -3.62 -7.81
C SER A 50 -1.50 -4.37 -9.13
N GLY A 51 -2.67 -4.87 -9.54
CA GLY A 51 -2.83 -5.59 -10.79
C GLY A 51 -2.44 -7.05 -10.69
N VAL A 52 -2.58 -7.66 -9.50
CA VAL A 52 -2.46 -9.11 -9.33
C VAL A 52 -3.62 -9.78 -10.04
N ASP A 53 -3.33 -10.62 -11.02
CA ASP A 53 -4.37 -11.36 -11.75
C ASP A 53 -5.04 -12.39 -10.83
N PRO A 54 -6.38 -12.48 -10.77
CA PRO A 54 -7.05 -13.48 -9.94
C PRO A 54 -6.63 -14.93 -10.23
N SER A 55 -6.21 -15.24 -11.45
CA SER A 55 -5.67 -16.56 -11.80
C SER A 55 -4.38 -16.90 -11.06
N THR A 56 -3.65 -15.90 -10.54
CA THR A 56 -2.44 -16.11 -9.72
C THR A 56 -2.75 -16.83 -8.41
N TYR A 57 -3.93 -16.61 -7.82
CA TYR A 57 -4.31 -17.20 -6.54
C TYR A 57 -5.55 -18.09 -6.59
N GLY A 58 -6.26 -18.13 -7.72
CA GLY A 58 -7.44 -18.97 -7.93
C GLY A 58 -8.47 -18.81 -6.82
N ASP A 59 -8.96 -19.94 -6.31
CA ASP A 59 -9.93 -19.99 -5.21
C ASP A 59 -9.27 -20.02 -3.82
N GLN A 60 -7.94 -19.89 -3.74
CA GLN A 60 -7.15 -20.01 -2.50
C GLN A 60 -6.29 -18.76 -2.22
N PRO A 61 -6.89 -17.56 -2.11
CA PRO A 61 -6.16 -16.31 -1.92
C PRO A 61 -5.28 -16.27 -0.67
N GLN A 62 -5.75 -16.87 0.44
CA GLN A 62 -4.98 -16.90 1.68
C GLN A 62 -3.76 -17.84 1.59
N GLU A 63 -3.94 -19.04 1.04
CA GLU A 63 -2.82 -19.99 0.86
C GLU A 63 -1.75 -19.41 -0.07
N TRP A 64 -2.17 -18.72 -1.13
CA TRP A 64 -1.25 -18.00 -2.00
C TRP A 64 -0.51 -16.89 -1.24
N LEU A 65 -1.21 -16.06 -0.47
CA LEU A 65 -0.61 -14.99 0.32
C LEU A 65 0.41 -15.53 1.33
N ASP A 66 0.08 -16.64 2.00
CA ASP A 66 0.94 -17.31 2.98
C ASP A 66 2.17 -17.98 2.32
N SER A 67 2.09 -18.31 1.03
CA SER A 67 3.21 -18.87 0.26
C SER A 67 4.28 -17.84 -0.15
N ILE A 68 3.97 -16.54 -0.02
CA ILE A 68 4.89 -15.47 -0.38
C ILE A 68 5.91 -15.33 0.77
N PRO A 69 7.22 -15.35 0.50
CA PRO A 69 8.25 -15.32 1.54
C PRO A 69 8.46 -13.90 2.09
N PHE A 70 7.41 -13.30 2.64
CA PHE A 70 7.51 -12.00 3.30
C PHE A 70 8.39 -12.09 4.56
N PRO A 71 9.18 -11.06 4.85
CA PRO A 71 9.92 -11.00 6.10
C PRO A 71 8.95 -10.90 7.28
N ALA A 72 9.40 -11.37 8.45
CA ALA A 72 8.67 -11.14 9.70
C ALA A 72 8.38 -9.64 9.90
N ALA A 73 7.20 -9.31 10.44
CA ALA A 73 6.76 -7.92 10.61
C ALA A 73 7.76 -7.04 11.38
N SER A 74 8.49 -7.62 12.35
CA SER A 74 9.54 -6.93 13.11
C SER A 74 10.74 -6.46 12.29
N LYS A 75 10.91 -6.98 11.07
CA LYS A 75 11.96 -6.59 10.12
C LYS A 75 11.50 -5.51 9.14
N VAL A 76 10.22 -5.14 9.14
CA VAL A 76 9.66 -4.12 8.25
C VAL A 76 9.51 -2.82 9.02
N ALA A 77 10.25 -1.79 8.62
CA ALA A 77 10.26 -0.50 9.29
C ALA A 77 10.06 0.63 8.26
N VAL A 78 8.83 1.13 8.17
CA VAL A 78 8.48 2.23 7.27
C VAL A 78 8.52 3.55 8.02
N ARG A 79 9.40 4.47 7.60
CA ARG A 79 9.47 5.82 8.16
C ARG A 79 8.49 6.74 7.44
N PHE A 80 7.63 7.43 8.19
CA PHE A 80 6.83 8.53 7.65
C PHE A 80 7.70 9.78 7.50
N GLU A 81 7.57 10.46 6.36
CA GLU A 81 8.35 11.66 6.04
C GLU A 81 7.51 12.93 6.24
N SER A 82 6.49 13.11 5.41
CA SER A 82 5.69 14.34 5.39
C SER A 82 4.30 14.08 4.83
N VAL A 83 3.32 14.85 5.26
CA VAL A 83 2.01 14.92 4.61
C VAL A 83 2.13 15.70 3.30
N LYS A 84 1.47 15.20 2.26
CA LYS A 84 1.41 15.79 0.91
C LYS A 84 -0.03 15.78 0.41
N SER A 85 -0.33 16.69 -0.52
CA SER A 85 -1.59 16.76 -1.25
C SER A 85 -1.32 16.97 -2.74
N GLN A 86 -2.20 16.44 -3.58
CA GLN A 86 -2.17 16.58 -5.03
C GLN A 86 -3.59 16.66 -5.59
N ASP A 87 -3.75 17.30 -6.75
CA ASP A 87 -5.02 17.34 -7.47
C ASP A 87 -5.24 16.05 -8.29
N VAL A 88 -5.19 14.91 -7.59
CA VAL A 88 -5.41 13.56 -8.13
C VAL A 88 -6.22 12.80 -7.10
N TYR A 89 -7.35 12.20 -7.49
CA TYR A 89 -8.34 11.61 -6.57
C TYR A 89 -7.72 10.74 -5.45
N TYR A 90 -6.86 9.77 -5.77
CA TYR A 90 -6.26 8.86 -4.78
C TYR A 90 -5.04 9.43 -4.03
N ARG A 91 -4.63 10.67 -4.33
CA ARG A 91 -3.50 11.37 -3.70
C ARG A 91 -3.90 12.77 -3.23
N ARG A 92 -5.19 12.97 -2.95
CA ARG A 92 -5.73 14.23 -2.42
C ARG A 92 -5.07 14.60 -1.09
N CYS A 93 -4.93 13.62 -0.20
CA CYS A 93 -4.13 13.76 1.02
C CYS A 93 -3.46 12.43 1.37
N TYR A 94 -2.14 12.42 1.56
CA TYR A 94 -1.40 11.22 1.89
C TYR A 94 -0.12 11.50 2.71
N ILE A 95 0.33 10.50 3.44
CA ILE A 95 1.63 10.51 4.13
C ILE A 95 2.66 9.88 3.21
N LYS A 96 3.66 10.66 2.77
CA LYS A 96 4.82 10.13 2.05
C LYS A 96 5.66 9.27 3.01
N CYS A 97 6.04 8.10 2.55
CA CYS A 97 6.88 7.16 3.30
C CYS A 97 8.28 7.05 2.70
N GLY A 98 9.25 6.66 3.53
CA GLY A 98 10.61 6.39 3.10
C GLY A 98 10.70 5.14 2.22
N PHE A 99 11.40 5.26 1.10
CA PHE A 99 11.53 4.17 0.12
C PHE A 99 12.22 2.93 0.70
N ASP A 100 13.34 3.11 1.41
CA ASP A 100 14.14 1.99 1.91
C ASP A 100 13.41 1.10 2.91
N GLY A 101 12.42 1.63 3.62
CA GLY A 101 11.61 0.86 4.57
C GLY A 101 10.53 -0.02 3.93
N ALA A 102 10.19 0.22 2.66
CA ALA A 102 9.10 -0.44 1.96
C ALA A 102 9.53 -1.16 0.67
N LYS A 103 10.68 -0.82 0.09
CA LYS A 103 11.10 -1.32 -1.23
C LYS A 103 11.22 -2.84 -1.28
N ASP A 104 11.74 -3.48 -0.23
CA ASP A 104 12.00 -4.92 -0.26
C ASP A 104 10.69 -5.72 -0.21
N VAL A 105 9.74 -5.31 0.63
CA VAL A 105 8.41 -5.94 0.68
C VAL A 105 7.58 -5.64 -0.56
N ALA A 106 7.72 -4.45 -1.16
CA ALA A 106 7.09 -4.12 -2.43
C ALA A 106 7.68 -4.96 -3.59
N ALA A 107 8.99 -5.18 -3.58
CA ALA A 107 9.68 -6.03 -4.54
C ALA A 107 9.16 -7.47 -4.49
N ILE A 108 9.10 -8.06 -3.30
CA ILE A 108 8.58 -9.43 -3.10
C ILE A 108 7.12 -9.52 -3.58
N ALA A 109 6.30 -8.54 -3.20
CA ALA A 109 4.90 -8.49 -3.61
C ALA A 109 4.74 -8.40 -5.13
N ARG A 110 5.56 -7.58 -5.82
CA ARG A 110 5.51 -7.41 -7.27
C ARG A 110 6.00 -8.65 -8.01
N ALA A 111 7.14 -9.21 -7.59
CA ALA A 111 7.73 -10.40 -8.19
C ALA A 111 6.72 -11.55 -8.22
N ARG A 112 6.12 -11.84 -7.06
CA ARG A 112 5.17 -12.94 -6.89
C ARG A 112 3.77 -12.66 -7.41
N GLY A 113 3.32 -11.40 -7.34
CA GLY A 113 1.96 -11.03 -7.68
C GLY A 113 1.73 -10.64 -9.14
N VAL A 114 2.76 -10.23 -9.87
CA VAL A 114 2.57 -9.67 -11.23
C VAL A 114 3.60 -10.17 -12.23
N GLU A 115 4.88 -10.20 -11.85
CA GLU A 115 5.94 -10.50 -12.82
C GLU A 115 6.17 -12.01 -13.03
N GLY A 116 5.59 -12.85 -12.16
CA GLY A 116 5.76 -14.30 -12.17
C GLY A 116 7.20 -14.69 -11.85
N GLU A 117 7.92 -13.88 -11.08
CA GLU A 117 9.29 -14.14 -10.66
C GLU A 117 9.29 -14.76 -9.26
N ASP A 118 9.90 -15.94 -9.10
CA ASP A 118 10.01 -16.64 -7.80
C ASP A 118 10.83 -15.83 -6.78
N GLU A 119 11.84 -15.12 -7.29
CA GLU A 119 12.69 -14.18 -6.58
C GLU A 119 12.66 -12.81 -7.27
N VAL A 120 13.13 -11.77 -6.60
CA VAL A 120 13.16 -10.41 -7.18
C VAL A 120 14.09 -10.36 -8.39
N GLY A 121 13.50 -10.29 -9.58
CA GLY A 121 14.22 -10.30 -10.85
C GLY A 121 14.27 -8.93 -11.56
N PRO A 122 14.79 -8.90 -12.80
CA PRO A 122 14.99 -7.66 -13.56
C PRO A 122 13.69 -6.88 -13.83
N LYS A 123 12.56 -7.57 -14.03
CA LYS A 123 11.28 -6.89 -14.28
C LYS A 123 10.81 -6.15 -13.03
N THR A 124 10.90 -6.81 -11.88
CA THR A 124 10.59 -6.19 -10.60
C THR A 124 11.51 -5.02 -10.29
N GLN A 125 12.82 -5.12 -10.58
CA GLN A 125 13.77 -4.01 -10.37
C GLN A 125 13.48 -2.79 -11.24
N ALA A 126 13.12 -3.01 -12.51
CA ALA A 126 12.67 -1.94 -13.41
C ALA A 126 11.39 -1.28 -12.86
N TRP A 127 10.41 -2.10 -12.48
CA TRP A 127 9.16 -1.63 -11.88
C TRP A 127 9.38 -0.83 -10.58
N LEU A 128 10.29 -1.25 -9.70
CA LEU A 128 10.59 -0.51 -8.45
C LEU A 128 11.11 0.90 -8.73
N SER A 129 11.91 1.05 -9.78
CA SER A 129 12.47 2.35 -10.19
C SER A 129 11.36 3.26 -10.69
N GLU A 130 10.44 2.73 -11.50
CA GLU A 130 9.24 3.45 -11.96
C GLU A 130 8.30 3.78 -10.81
N TRP A 131 8.01 2.80 -9.94
CA TRP A 131 7.15 2.95 -8.79
C TRP A 131 7.66 4.05 -7.87
N LYS A 132 8.97 4.08 -7.57
CA LYS A 132 9.59 5.13 -6.74
C LYS A 132 9.37 6.53 -7.30
N GLN A 133 9.42 6.70 -8.62
CA GLN A 133 9.29 8.00 -9.29
C GLN A 133 7.83 8.43 -9.46
N ALA A 134 6.97 7.49 -9.86
CA ALA A 134 5.58 7.79 -10.22
C ALA A 134 4.67 7.95 -8.99
N PHE A 135 4.84 7.08 -7.99
CA PHE A 135 3.93 6.99 -6.83
C PHE A 135 4.69 7.01 -5.51
N GLY A 136 5.68 6.12 -5.37
CA GLY A 136 6.41 5.84 -4.15
C GLY A 136 5.54 5.25 -3.04
N PRO A 137 6.15 4.79 -1.95
CA PRO A 137 5.41 4.32 -0.80
C PRO A 137 4.69 5.49 -0.12
N HIS A 138 3.39 5.32 0.11
CA HIS A 138 2.57 6.28 0.81
C HIS A 138 1.40 5.60 1.51
N VAL A 139 0.83 6.31 2.48
CA VAL A 139 -0.44 5.95 3.13
C VAL A 139 -1.45 7.03 2.79
N SER A 140 -2.49 6.67 2.03
CA SER A 140 -3.58 7.61 1.70
C SER A 140 -4.40 7.93 2.95
N LEU A 141 -4.90 9.17 3.01
CA LEU A 141 -5.72 9.66 4.10
C LEU A 141 -7.09 10.19 3.64
N MET A 142 -7.21 10.53 2.35
CA MET A 142 -8.44 10.98 1.69
C MET A 142 -8.31 10.80 0.18
#